data_AF-A0A4Q2S157-F1
#
_entry.id   AF-A0A4Q2S157-F1
#
_cell.length_a   1.000
_cell.length_b   1.000
_cell.length_c   1.000
_cell.angle_alpha   90.00
_cell.angle_beta   90.00
_cell.angle_gamma   90.00
#
_symmetry.space_group_name_H-M   'P 1'
#
loop_
_entity.id
_entity.type
_entity.pdbx_description
1 polymer ?
#
loop_
_entity_poly.entity_id
_entity_poly.type
_entity_poly.pdbx_seq_one_letter_code
_entity_poly.pdbx_strand_id
1 'polypeptide(L)'
;MKGVFSILLRLAIIGFGLILYTEVAVPQMNKTGDVAIGAGLIAFGALALVGFAGGLLDGMGQGALTSALWWLAIAAGVALGWWMIPPWLRNTTDYDYATLLEQSRDVVPFIFGLVAGPAVLASCIGGVMRRGV
;
A
#
# COMPACT_ATOMS: atom_id res chain seq x y z
N MET A 1 17.96 6.44 13.26
CA MET A 1 17.45 5.09 13.60
C MET A 1 15.94 5.04 13.86
N LYS A 2 15.37 5.91 14.72
CA LYS A 2 13.92 5.87 15.04
C LYS A 2 12.97 5.97 13.83
N GLY A 3 13.28 6.86 12.86
CA GLY A 3 12.45 7.02 11.65
C GLY A 3 12.48 5.81 10.72
N VAL A 4 13.66 5.24 10.47
CA VAL A 4 13.82 4.04 9.62
C VAL A 4 13.09 2.84 10.25
N PHE A 5 13.21 2.66 11.56
CA PHE A 5 12.45 1.62 12.28
C PHE A 5 10.93 1.81 12.14
N SER A 6 10.44 3.06 12.19
CA SER A 6 9.03 3.39 11.97
C SER A 6 8.55 3.02 10.55
N ILE A 7 9.35 3.29 9.50
CA ILE A 7 9.04 2.82 8.14
C ILE A 7 8.95 1.30 8.12
N LEU A 8 9.98 0.62 8.62
CA LEU A 8 10.06 -0.85 8.56
C LEU A 8 8.89 -1.49 9.30
N LEU A 9 8.51 -0.94 10.46
CA LEU A 9 7.35 -1.39 11.22
C LEU A 9 6.05 -1.20 10.43
N ARG A 10 5.87 -0.04 9.77
CA ARG A 10 4.68 0.22 8.95
C ARG A 10 4.61 -0.69 7.72
N LEU A 11 5.74 -0.92 7.06
CA LEU A 11 5.85 -1.90 5.98
C LEU A 11 5.51 -3.30 6.48
N ALA A 12 5.99 -3.69 7.66
CA ALA A 12 5.67 -4.98 8.26
C ALA A 12 4.17 -5.10 8.59
N ILE A 13 3.54 -4.06 9.15
CA ILE A 13 2.11 -4.06 9.47
C ILE A 13 1.26 -4.09 8.20
N ILE A 14 1.57 -3.26 7.20
CA ILE A 14 0.86 -3.22 5.91
C ILE A 14 1.02 -4.56 5.19
N GLY A 15 2.25 -5.10 5.14
CA GLY A 15 2.54 -6.40 4.54
C GLY A 15 1.81 -7.54 5.25
N PHE A 16 1.84 -7.57 6.58
CA PHE A 16 1.14 -8.58 7.36
C PHE A 16 -0.39 -8.48 7.19
N GLY A 17 -0.93 -7.26 7.16
CA GLY A 17 -2.35 -7.02 6.89
C GLY A 17 -2.77 -7.50 5.50
N LEU A 18 -1.93 -7.28 4.48
CA LEU A 18 -2.14 -7.79 3.13
C LEU A 18 -2.11 -9.33 3.11
N ILE A 19 -1.15 -9.97 3.78
CA ILE A 19 -1.06 -11.43 3.87
C ILE A 19 -2.31 -12.01 4.55
N LEU A 20 -2.74 -11.44 5.68
CA LEU A 20 -3.97 -11.88 6.34
C LEU A 20 -5.19 -11.69 5.45
N TYR A 21 -5.26 -10.58 4.72
CA TYR A 21 -6.35 -10.34 3.79
C TYR A 21 -6.38 -11.39 2.68
N THR A 22 -5.25 -11.65 2.02
CA THR A 22 -5.16 -12.60 0.90
C THR A 22 -5.33 -14.05 1.33
N GLU A 23 -4.76 -14.46 2.45
CA GLU A 23 -4.78 -15.86 2.90
C GLU A 23 -6.01 -16.23 3.73
N VAL A 24 -6.64 -15.27 4.40
CA VAL A 24 -7.76 -15.53 5.32
C VAL A 24 -9.08 -14.97 4.80
N ALA A 25 -9.10 -13.71 4.36
CA ALA A 25 -10.35 -13.05 3.96
C ALA A 25 -10.81 -13.45 2.55
N VAL A 26 -9.89 -13.45 1.57
CA VAL A 26 -10.21 -13.78 0.16
C VAL A 26 -10.78 -15.21 0.00
N PRO A 27 -10.23 -16.27 0.62
CA PRO A 27 -10.79 -17.60 0.48
C PRO A 27 -12.19 -17.74 1.08
N GLN A 28 -12.52 -16.97 2.12
CA GLN A 28 -13.87 -16.96 2.69
C GLN A 28 -14.85 -16.21 1.78
N MET A 29 -14.42 -15.13 1.13
CA MET A 29 -15.22 -14.40 0.14
C MET A 29 -15.48 -15.20 -1.14
N ASN A 30 -14.51 -16.00 -1.59
CA ASN A 30 -14.69 -16.85 -2.78
C ASN A 30 -15.72 -17.98 -2.58
N LYS A 31 -15.99 -18.42 -1.34
CA LYS A 31 -17.02 -19.44 -1.05
C LYS A 31 -18.44 -18.95 -1.37
N THR A 32 -18.65 -17.64 -1.51
CA THR A 32 -19.96 -17.01 -1.77
C THR A 32 -20.24 -16.67 -3.24
N GLY A 33 -19.29 -16.92 -4.17
CA GLY A 33 -19.49 -16.75 -5.62
C GLY A 33 -19.10 -15.37 -6.19
N ASP A 34 -18.23 -15.37 -7.21
CA ASP A 34 -17.79 -14.24 -8.05
C ASP A 34 -17.30 -12.95 -7.33
N VAL A 35 -16.53 -13.10 -6.25
CA VAL A 35 -16.06 -11.98 -5.40
C VAL A 35 -14.63 -11.50 -5.71
N ALA A 36 -13.94 -12.08 -6.68
CA ALA A 36 -12.52 -11.81 -6.94
C ALA A 36 -12.23 -10.33 -7.28
N ILE A 37 -13.11 -9.67 -8.04
CA ILE A 37 -12.98 -8.25 -8.38
C ILE A 37 -13.21 -7.36 -7.14
N GLY A 38 -14.21 -7.70 -6.32
CA GLY A 38 -14.52 -6.97 -5.09
C GLY A 38 -13.41 -7.06 -4.05
N ALA A 39 -12.76 -8.23 -3.95
CA ALA A 39 -11.66 -8.43 -3.03
C ALA A 39 -10.43 -7.55 -3.36
N GLY A 40 -10.07 -7.45 -4.64
CA GLY A 40 -9.00 -6.54 -5.08
C GLY A 40 -9.32 -5.07 -4.76
N LEU A 41 -10.56 -4.65 -4.99
CA LEU A 41 -11.00 -3.28 -4.71
C LEU A 41 -10.92 -2.92 -3.21
N ILE A 42 -11.29 -3.87 -2.33
CA ILE A 42 -11.19 -3.68 -0.88
C ILE A 42 -9.73 -3.52 -0.45
N ALA A 43 -8.83 -4.37 -0.97
CA ALA A 43 -7.40 -4.25 -0.66
C ALA A 43 -6.83 -2.89 -1.13
N PHE A 44 -7.20 -2.45 -2.33
CA PHE A 44 -6.76 -1.16 -2.85
C PHE A 44 -7.35 0.02 -2.06
N GLY A 45 -8.64 -0.04 -1.73
CA GLY A 45 -9.29 0.97 -0.89
C GLY A 45 -8.64 1.07 0.49
N ALA A 46 -8.33 -0.08 1.12
CA ALA A 46 -7.65 -0.12 2.40
C ALA A 46 -6.25 0.50 2.33
N LEU A 47 -5.47 0.20 1.28
CA LEU A 47 -4.14 0.80 1.07
C LEU A 47 -4.21 2.32 0.90
N ALA A 48 -5.16 2.81 0.12
CA ALA A 48 -5.39 4.24 -0.05
C ALA A 48 -5.78 4.92 1.27
N LEU A 49 -6.65 4.29 2.07
CA LEU A 49 -7.07 4.79 3.38
C LEU A 49 -5.92 4.80 4.40
N VAL A 50 -5.09 3.76 4.42
CA VAL A 50 -3.91 3.69 5.29
C VAL A 50 -2.92 4.79 4.90
N GLY A 51 -2.67 4.96 3.59
CA GLY A 51 -1.84 6.06 3.08
C GLY A 51 -2.38 7.42 3.51
N PHE A 52 -3.68 7.66 3.32
CA PHE A 52 -4.33 8.91 3.71
C PHE A 52 -4.27 9.16 5.22
N ALA A 53 -4.77 8.24 6.04
CA ALA A 53 -4.83 8.40 7.50
C ALA A 53 -3.45 8.59 8.10
N GLY A 54 -2.49 7.78 7.65
CA GLY A 54 -1.12 7.87 8.10
C GLY A 54 -0.41 9.13 7.64
N GLY A 55 -0.62 9.56 6.38
CA GLY A 55 -0.11 10.82 5.85
C GLY A 55 -0.62 12.02 6.64
N LEU A 56 -1.92 12.02 6.98
CA LEU A 56 -2.58 13.06 7.77
C LEU A 56 -1.97 13.18 9.17
N LEU A 57 -1.93 12.07 9.91
CA LEU A 57 -1.41 12.03 11.29
C LEU A 57 0.05 12.46 11.35
N ASP A 58 0.86 11.98 10.42
CA ASP A 58 2.27 12.38 10.33
C ASP A 58 2.42 13.83 9.87
N GLY A 59 1.55 14.31 8.97
CA GLY A 59 1.53 15.71 8.54
C GLY A 59 1.32 16.65 9.73
N MET A 60 0.40 16.29 10.63
CA MET A 60 0.15 17.01 11.87
C MET A 60 1.35 16.94 12.84
N GLY A 61 1.96 15.76 13.00
CA GLY A 61 3.02 15.55 13.99
C GLY A 61 4.41 16.08 13.60
N GLN A 62 4.79 15.98 12.31
CA GLN A 62 6.16 16.24 11.84
C GLN A 62 6.24 17.16 10.61
N GLY A 63 5.10 17.63 10.10
CA GLY A 63 5.02 18.59 8.99
C GLY A 63 4.85 17.92 7.62
N ALA A 64 4.25 18.66 6.69
CA ALA A 64 3.82 18.15 5.39
C ALA A 64 4.95 17.53 4.56
N LEU A 65 6.07 18.25 4.38
CA LEU A 65 7.16 17.82 3.51
C LEU A 65 7.82 16.54 4.02
N THR A 66 8.14 16.50 5.31
CA THR A 66 8.74 15.33 5.95
C THR A 66 7.79 14.13 5.82
N SER A 67 6.53 14.28 6.22
CA SER A 67 5.52 13.23 6.14
C SER A 67 5.36 12.67 4.72
N ALA A 68 5.26 13.55 3.71
CA ALA A 68 5.15 13.15 2.31
C ALA A 68 6.35 12.29 1.85
N LEU A 69 7.58 12.67 2.20
CA LEU A 69 8.78 11.90 1.85
C LEU A 69 8.80 10.51 2.52
N TRP A 70 8.39 10.42 3.79
CA TRP A 70 8.29 9.13 4.50
C TRP A 70 7.26 8.21 3.84
N TRP A 71 6.10 8.75 3.44
CA TRP A 71 5.06 7.99 2.77
C TRP A 71 5.39 7.62 1.34
N LEU A 72 6.15 8.43 0.61
CA LEU A 72 6.71 8.05 -0.69
C LEU A 72 7.65 6.85 -0.57
N ALA A 73 8.50 6.82 0.47
CA ALA A 73 9.35 5.67 0.74
C ALA A 73 8.55 4.40 1.11
N ILE A 74 7.48 4.55 1.90
CA ILE A 74 6.57 3.44 2.24
C ILE A 74 5.85 2.94 0.98
N ALA A 75 5.32 3.84 0.15
CA ALA A 75 4.65 3.49 -1.11
C ALA A 75 5.59 2.74 -2.06
N ALA A 76 6.84 3.19 -2.19
CA ALA A 76 7.86 2.49 -2.95
C ALA A 76 8.14 1.09 -2.36
N GLY A 77 8.26 0.98 -1.05
CA GLY A 77 8.44 -0.31 -0.36
C GLY A 77 7.29 -1.28 -0.57
N VAL A 78 6.04 -0.81 -0.52
CA VAL A 78 4.84 -1.62 -0.78
C VAL A 78 4.79 -2.07 -2.24
N ALA A 79 5.06 -1.16 -3.19
CA ALA A 79 5.04 -1.48 -4.61
C ALA A 79 6.15 -2.46 -5.02
N LEU A 80 7.37 -2.27 -4.50
CA LEU A 80 8.47 -3.21 -4.69
C LEU A 80 8.23 -4.54 -3.97
N GLY A 81 7.68 -4.49 -2.76
CA GLY A 81 7.28 -5.67 -2.00
C GLY A 81 6.28 -6.51 -2.79
N TRP A 82 5.29 -5.88 -3.41
CA TRP A 82 4.36 -6.56 -4.32
C TRP A 82 5.10 -7.25 -5.45
N TRP A 83 6.01 -6.55 -6.14
CA TRP A 83 6.80 -7.11 -7.24
C TRP A 83 7.61 -8.36 -6.82
N MET A 84 8.14 -8.37 -5.60
CA MET A 84 8.92 -9.48 -5.04
C MET A 84 8.09 -10.70 -4.59
N ILE A 85 6.75 -10.59 -4.50
CA ILE A 85 5.90 -11.73 -4.15
C ILE A 85 5.97 -12.78 -5.26
N PRO A 86 6.31 -14.04 -4.94
CA PRO A 86 6.44 -15.10 -5.94
C PRO A 86 5.16 -15.37 -6.74
N PRO A 87 5.24 -15.74 -8.03
CA PRO A 87 4.08 -15.97 -8.89
C PRO A 87 3.14 -17.08 -8.41
N TRP A 88 3.66 -18.10 -7.73
CA TRP A 88 2.86 -19.19 -7.17
C TRP A 88 1.96 -18.73 -6.02
N LEU A 89 2.36 -17.70 -5.26
CA LEU A 89 1.51 -17.05 -4.24
C LEU A 89 0.44 -16.15 -4.86
N ARG A 90 0.58 -15.78 -6.13
CA ARG A 90 -0.40 -14.97 -6.87
C ARG A 90 -1.46 -15.83 -7.59
N ASN A 91 -1.53 -17.14 -7.30
CA ASN A 91 -2.41 -18.10 -8.00
C ASN A 91 -2.26 -18.06 -9.53
N THR A 92 -1.03 -17.84 -10.00
CA THR A 92 -0.71 -17.74 -11.43
C THR A 92 0.25 -18.86 -11.78
N THR A 93 -0.29 -20.05 -12.06
CA THR A 93 0.48 -21.26 -12.38
C THR A 93 1.14 -21.23 -13.76
N ASP A 94 0.73 -20.32 -14.67
CA ASP A 94 1.09 -20.39 -16.09
C ASP A 94 1.75 -19.11 -16.67
N TYR A 95 2.24 -18.18 -15.85
CA TYR A 95 2.84 -16.95 -16.38
C TYR A 95 4.33 -17.11 -16.69
N ASP A 96 4.68 -16.95 -17.97
CA ASP A 96 6.08 -16.79 -18.42
C ASP A 96 6.69 -15.51 -17.80
N TYR A 97 8.02 -15.51 -17.63
CA TYR A 97 8.75 -14.44 -16.95
C TYR A 97 8.59 -13.08 -17.67
N ALA A 98 8.46 -13.11 -19.00
CA ALA A 98 8.17 -11.93 -19.81
C ALA A 98 6.79 -11.32 -19.49
N THR A 99 5.77 -12.15 -19.32
CA THR A 99 4.39 -11.75 -19.01
C THR A 99 4.28 -11.16 -17.60
N LEU A 100 5.04 -11.69 -16.63
CA LEU A 100 5.15 -11.13 -15.28
C LEU A 100 5.80 -9.74 -15.28
N LEU A 101 6.84 -9.54 -16.10
CA LEU A 101 7.52 -8.26 -16.27
C LEU A 101 6.59 -7.21 -16.90
N GLU A 102 5.82 -7.61 -17.91
CA GLU A 102 4.89 -6.74 -18.62
C GLU A 102 3.73 -6.30 -17.71
N GLN A 103 3.15 -7.23 -16.94
CA GLN A 103 2.12 -6.92 -15.95
C GLN A 103 2.65 -6.06 -14.80
N SER A 104 3.90 -6.27 -14.39
CA SER A 104 4.54 -5.47 -13.33
C SER A 104 4.77 -4.02 -13.75
N ARG A 105 4.91 -3.76 -15.06
CA ARG A 105 5.14 -2.42 -15.61
C ARG A 105 4.02 -1.45 -15.27
N ASP A 106 2.77 -1.92 -15.25
CA ASP A 106 1.59 -1.10 -14.99
C ASP A 106 1.12 -1.21 -13.53
N VAL A 107 1.28 -2.39 -12.92
CA VAL A 107 0.81 -2.64 -11.54
C VAL A 107 1.69 -1.95 -10.49
N VAL A 108 3.01 -1.90 -10.68
CA VAL A 108 3.92 -1.26 -9.70
C VAL A 108 3.68 0.25 -9.60
N PRO A 109 3.62 1.02 -10.71
CA PRO A 109 3.24 2.44 -10.65
C PRO A 109 1.84 2.67 -10.10
N PHE A 110 0.89 1.76 -10.40
CA PHE A 110 -0.47 1.84 -9.86
C PHE A 110 -0.50 1.71 -8.33
N ILE A 111 0.12 0.66 -7.76
CA ILE A 111 0.19 0.45 -6.30
C ILE A 111 0.95 1.61 -5.64
N PHE A 112 2.03 2.07 -6.26
CA PHE A 112 2.77 3.23 -5.77
C PHE A 112 1.86 4.47 -5.71
N GLY A 113 1.18 4.81 -6.80
CA GLY A 113 0.29 5.97 -6.87
C GLY A 113 -0.90 5.87 -5.91
N LEU A 114 -1.43 4.67 -5.73
CA LEU A 114 -2.55 4.37 -4.83
C LEU A 114 -2.22 4.68 -3.36
N VAL A 115 -0.98 4.44 -2.94
CA VAL A 115 -0.53 4.75 -1.56
C VAL A 115 0.03 6.18 -1.49
N ALA A 116 0.89 6.56 -2.44
CA ALA A 116 1.58 7.84 -2.44
C ALA A 116 0.63 9.03 -2.63
N GLY A 117 -0.32 8.95 -3.57
CA GLY A 117 -1.23 10.05 -3.89
C GLY A 117 -2.05 10.50 -2.68
N PRO A 118 -2.86 9.61 -2.08
CA PRO A 118 -3.63 9.92 -0.87
C PRO A 118 -2.76 10.35 0.30
N ALA A 119 -1.60 9.71 0.50
CA ALA A 119 -0.71 10.04 1.59
C ALA A 119 -0.12 11.45 1.45
N VAL A 120 0.38 11.83 0.28
CA VAL A 120 0.96 13.17 0.03
C VAL A 120 -0.10 14.26 0.21
N LEU A 121 -1.31 14.05 -0.33
CA LEU A 121 -2.43 14.98 -0.14
C LEU A 121 -2.76 15.13 1.36
N ALA A 122 -2.86 14.03 2.07
CA ALA A 122 -3.16 14.02 3.50
C ALA A 122 -2.05 14.66 4.34
N SER A 123 -0.79 14.42 4.01
CA SER A 123 0.38 15.07 4.63
C SER A 123 0.31 16.58 4.50
N CYS A 124 -0.07 17.09 3.32
CA CYS A 124 -0.29 18.51 3.10
C CYS A 124 -1.42 19.05 4.00
N ILE A 125 -2.57 18.36 4.03
CA ILE A 125 -3.71 18.74 4.88
C ILE A 125 -3.31 18.79 6.36
N GLY A 126 -2.66 17.73 6.86
CA GLY A 126 -2.22 17.64 8.25
C GLY A 126 -1.18 18.70 8.61
N GLY A 127 -0.27 19.00 7.67
CA GLY A 127 0.72 20.06 7.85
C GLY A 127 0.11 21.46 7.91
N VAL A 128 -0.97 21.72 7.16
CA VAL A 128 -1.74 22.97 7.27
C VAL A 128 -2.47 23.03 8.61
N MET A 129 -3.14 21.94 9.03
CA MET A 129 -3.84 21.88 10.32
C MET A 129 -2.91 22.18 11.50
N ARG A 130 -1.65 21.70 11.46
CA ARG A 130 -0.65 22.01 12.48
C ARG A 130 -0.30 23.51 12.56
N ARG A 131 -0.30 24.23 11.44
CA ARG A 131 0.07 25.66 11.40
C ARG A 131 -1.07 26.58 11.87
N GLY A 132 -2.30 26.09 11.87
CA GLY A 132 -3.47 26.82 12.36
C GLY A 132 -3.75 26.67 13.86
N VAL A 133 -2.96 25.85 14.56
CA VAL A 133 -2.98 25.63 16.02
C VAL A 133 -1.71 26.21 16.62
#